data_AF-A0A2E0MZ71-F1
#
_entry.id   AF-A0A2E0MZ71-F1
#
_cell.length_a   1.000
_cell.length_b   1.000
_cell.length_c   1.000
_cell.angle_alpha   90.00
_cell.angle_beta   90.00
_cell.angle_gamma   90.00
#
_symmetry.space_group_name_H-M   'P 1'
#
loop_
_entity.id
_entity.type
_entity.pdbx_description
1 polymer ?
#
loop_
_entity_poly.entity_id
_entity_poly.type
_entity_poly.pdbx_seq_one_letter_code
_entity_poly.pdbx_strand_id
1 'polypeptide(L)' 'MDMFSYFLVSGLGSVWLGSQIIWIVGFPRQLKSSKIERTEKSSQETFMLFWFDQYSWIGLTLLTFGIVLFFIGIVY' A
#
# COMPACT_ATOMS: atom_id res chain seq x y z
N MET A 1 -5.82 19.14 -19.64
CA MET A 1 -4.75 18.16 -19.37
C MET A 1 -4.98 17.00 -20.31
N ASP A 2 -3.93 16.46 -20.91
CA ASP A 2 -4.03 15.28 -21.78
C ASP A 2 -4.05 13.98 -20.94
N MET A 3 -4.40 12.86 -21.57
CA MET A 3 -4.46 11.54 -20.91
C MET A 3 -3.13 11.19 -20.26
N PHE A 4 -2.02 11.47 -20.95
CA PHE A 4 -0.66 11.34 -20.42
C PHE A 4 -0.51 12.01 -19.05
N SER A 5 -0.86 13.29 -18.94
CA SER A 5 -0.74 14.06 -17.70
C SER A 5 -1.61 13.51 -16.58
N TYR A 6 -2.83 13.03 -16.88
CA TYR A 6 -3.71 12.42 -15.87
C TYR A 6 -3.11 11.12 -15.33
N PHE A 7 -2.64 10.23 -16.21
CA PHE A 7 -2.01 8.97 -15.80
C PHE A 7 -0.72 9.19 -15.02
N LEU A 8 0.10 10.14 -15.43
CA LEU A 8 1.36 10.46 -14.77
C LEU A 8 1.12 11.04 -13.36
N VAL A 9 0.23 12.02 -13.22
CA VAL A 9 -0.08 12.63 -11.92
C VAL A 9 -0.75 11.62 -10.98
N SER A 10 -1.74 10.87 -11.46
CA SER A 10 -2.41 9.84 -10.64
C SER A 10 -1.47 8.69 -10.28
N GLY A 11 -0.60 8.27 -11.20
CA GLY A 11 0.39 7.22 -10.99
C GLY A 11 1.41 7.62 -9.93
N LEU A 12 2.09 8.77 -10.12
CA LEU A 12 3.08 9.27 -9.18
C LEU A 12 2.46 9.60 -7.81
N GLY A 13 1.26 10.18 -7.79
CA GLY A 13 0.53 10.44 -6.55
C GLY A 13 0.21 9.16 -5.78
N SER A 14 -0.20 8.11 -6.48
CA SER A 14 -0.48 6.80 -5.86
C SER A 14 0.80 6.14 -5.36
N VAL A 15 1.90 6.19 -6.13
CA VAL A 15 3.22 5.70 -5.68
C VAL A 15 3.68 6.44 -4.43
N TRP A 16 3.56 7.77 -4.40
CA TRP A 16 3.93 8.59 -3.25
C TRP A 16 3.14 8.22 -2.01
N LEU A 17 1.80 8.22 -2.09
CA LEU A 17 0.91 7.89 -0.97
C LEU A 17 1.13 6.45 -0.49
N GLY A 18 1.22 5.49 -1.43
CA GLY A 18 1.49 4.10 -1.12
C GLY A 18 2.82 3.90 -0.40
N SER A 19 3.86 4.62 -0.84
CA SER A 19 5.18 4.62 -0.21
C SER A 19 5.15 5.15 1.21
N GLN A 20 4.44 6.26 1.47
CA GLN A 20 4.30 6.83 2.81
C GLN A 20 3.57 5.87 3.76
N ILE A 21 2.52 5.20 3.29
CA ILE A 21 1.78 4.23 4.11
C ILE A 21 2.67 3.03 4.46
N ILE A 22 3.38 2.46 3.47
CA ILE A 22 4.30 1.34 3.72
C ILE A 22 5.47 1.76 4.60
N TRP A 23 5.96 2.99 4.50
CA TRP A 23 7.01 3.51 5.38
C TRP A 23 6.58 3.53 6.85
N ILE A 24 5.34 3.95 7.12
CA ILE A 24 4.82 4.10 8.49
C ILE A 24 4.39 2.74 9.07
N VAL A 25 3.64 1.96 8.31
CA VAL A 25 2.96 0.74 8.81
C VAL A 25 3.76 -0.53 8.50
N GLY A 26 4.66 -0.46 7.52
CA GLY A 26 5.43 -1.60 7.03
C GLY A 26 4.67 -2.44 6.01
N PHE A 27 5.35 -3.47 5.49
CA PHE A 27 4.74 -4.44 4.58
C PHE A 27 3.70 -5.34 5.27
N PRO A 28 2.65 -5.79 4.55
CA PRO A 28 1.64 -6.70 5.09
C PRO A 28 2.28 -7.92 5.73
N ARG A 29 1.90 -8.22 6.97
CA ARG A 29 2.49 -9.32 7.73
C ARG A 29 2.22 -10.69 7.10
N GLN A 30 1.14 -10.82 6.35
CA GLN A 30 0.77 -12.02 5.59
C GLN A 30 1.80 -12.36 4.50
N LEU A 31 2.57 -11.38 4.03
CA LEU A 31 3.65 -11.58 3.06
C LEU A 31 4.99 -11.89 3.75
N LYS A 32 5.08 -11.72 5.07
CA LYS A 32 6.29 -12.01 5.84
C LYS A 32 6.29 -13.50 6.19
N SER A 33 7.42 -14.17 5.93
CA SER A 33 7.60 -15.60 6.20
C SER A 33 7.59 -15.97 7.70
N SER A 34 7.55 -14.99 8.61
CA SER A 34 7.51 -15.28 10.04
C SER A 34 6.16 -15.87 10.43
N LYS A 35 6.19 -17.00 11.15
CA LYS A 35 5.01 -17.57 11.84
C LYS A 35 4.22 -16.43 12.48
N ILE A 36 2.94 -16.29 12.13
CA ILE A 36 2.04 -15.37 12.80
C ILE A 36 1.99 -15.82 14.27
N GLU A 37 2.75 -15.15 15.13
CA GLU A 37 2.68 -15.38 16.57
C GLU A 37 1.27 -15.03 17.01
N ARG A 38 0.46 -16.06 17.25
CA ARG A 38 -0.80 -15.96 17.96
C ARG A 38 -0.47 -15.73 19.43
N THR A 39 0.10 -14.58 19.74
CA THR A 39 0.15 -14.09 21.12
C THR A 39 -1.28 -13.81 21.54
N GLU A 40 -1.67 -14.26 22.72
CA GLU A 40 -2.92 -13.84 23.38
C GLU A 40 -2.82 -12.34 23.68
N LYS A 41 -3.10 -11.52 22.67
CA LYS A 41 -3.20 -10.07 22.81
C LYS A 41 -4.60 -9.70 23.25
N SER A 42 -4.72 -8.60 23.98
CA SER A 42 -6.03 -8.05 24.31
C SER A 42 -6.85 -7.79 23.04
N SER A 43 -8.18 -7.80 23.15
CA SER A 43 -9.07 -7.57 22.01
C SER A 43 -8.77 -6.24 21.29
N GLN A 44 -8.38 -5.21 22.05
CA GLN A 44 -8.03 -3.88 21.53
C GLN A 44 -6.70 -3.90 20.74
N GLU A 45 -5.68 -4.57 21.25
CA GLU A 45 -4.40 -4.70 20.52
C GLU A 45 -4.58 -5.50 19.23
N THR A 46 -5.39 -6.56 19.27
CA THR A 46 -5.71 -7.36 18.07
C THR A 46 -6.45 -6.54 17.02
N PHE A 47 -7.38 -5.68 17.45
CA PHE A 47 -8.11 -4.77 16.56
C PHE A 47 -7.19 -3.73 15.90
N MET A 48 -6.27 -3.13 16.66
CA MET A 48 -5.28 -2.20 16.10
C MET A 48 -4.36 -2.89 15.10
N LEU A 49 -3.94 -4.12 15.39
CA LEU A 49 -3.14 -4.93 14.49
C LEU A 49 -3.88 -5.26 13.19
N PHE A 50 -5.19 -5.49 13.23
CA PHE A 50 -5.99 -5.66 12.03
C PHE A 50 -5.95 -4.41 11.16
N TRP A 51 -6.13 -3.22 11.75
CA TRP A 51 -6.06 -1.95 11.01
C TRP A 51 -4.70 -1.71 10.38
N PHE A 52 -3.61 -2.00 11.10
CA PHE A 52 -2.28 -1.90 10.52
C PHE A 52 -2.13 -2.78 9.28
N ASP A 53 -2.61 -4.03 9.30
CA ASP A 53 -2.57 -4.86 8.10
C ASP A 53 -3.42 -4.28 6.96
N GLN A 54 -4.61 -3.74 7.24
CA GLN A 54 -5.44 -3.10 6.21
C GLN A 54 -4.71 -1.91 5.57
N TYR A 55 -4.09 -1.04 6.37
CA TYR A 55 -3.31 0.08 5.85
C TYR A 55 -2.10 -0.40 5.04
N SER A 56 -1.38 -1.43 5.49
CA SER A 56 -0.30 -2.02 4.71
C SER A 56 -0.78 -2.51 3.34
N TRP A 57 -1.95 -3.14 3.24
CA TRP A 57 -2.53 -3.58 1.97
C TRP A 57 -2.95 -2.41 1.08
N ILE A 58 -3.53 -1.35 1.64
CA ILE A 58 -3.85 -0.12 0.92
C ILE A 58 -2.57 0.50 0.34
N GLY A 59 -1.52 0.60 1.17
CA GLY A 59 -0.22 1.14 0.75
C GLY A 59 0.39 0.35 -0.41
N LEU A 60 0.39 -0.98 -0.31
CA LEU A 60 0.88 -1.87 -1.37
C LEU A 60 0.05 -1.77 -2.66
N THR A 61 -1.27 -1.66 -2.53
CA THR A 61 -2.18 -1.52 -3.67
C THR A 61 -1.96 -0.20 -4.39
N LEU A 62 -1.82 0.91 -3.65
CA LEU A 62 -1.52 2.22 -4.22
C LEU A 62 -0.16 2.24 -4.92
N LEU A 63 0.85 1.60 -4.33
CA LEU A 63 2.18 1.46 -4.94
C LEU A 63 2.13 0.71 -6.26
N THR A 64 1.55 -0.49 -6.26
CA THR A 64 1.46 -1.35 -7.45
C THR A 64 0.61 -0.71 -8.54
N PHE A 65 -0.56 -0.19 -8.19
CA PHE A 65 -1.45 0.50 -9.11
C PHE A 65 -0.82 1.78 -9.66
N GLY A 66 -0.13 2.55 -8.82
CA GLY A 66 0.55 3.77 -9.22
C GLY A 66 1.67 3.52 -10.24
N ILE A 67 2.45 2.46 -10.05
CA ILE A 67 3.48 2.03 -11.02
C ILE A 67 2.82 1.65 -12.35
N VAL A 68 1.73 0.88 -12.32
CA VAL A 68 0.98 0.49 -13.53
C VAL A 68 0.44 1.71 -14.28
N LEU A 69 -0.18 2.66 -13.57
CA LEU A 69 -0.67 3.90 -14.18
C LEU A 69 0.45 4.75 -14.77
N PHE A 70 1.60 4.83 -14.11
CA PHE A 70 2.76 5.56 -14.64
C PHE A 70 3.23 4.98 -15.98
N PHE A 71 3.35 3.65 -16.09
CA PHE A 71 3.73 2.99 -17.35
C PHE A 71 2.66 3.08 -18.42
N ILE A 72 1.37 2.98 -18.07
CA ILE A 72 0.26 3.24 -18.99
C ILE A 72 0.37 4.66 -19.54
N GLY A 73 0.59 5.65 -18.67
CA GLY A 73 0.81 7.04 -19.08
C GLY A 73 1.92 7.17 -20.12
N ILE A 74 3.06 6.51 -19.94
CA ILE A 74 4.16 6.58 -20.93
C ILE A 74 3.77 6.04 -22.32
N VAL A 75 2.86 5.09 -22.39
CA VAL A 75 2.45 4.44 -23.64
C VAL A 75 1.38 5.23 -24.40
N TYR A 76 0.57 6.02 -23.71
CA TYR A 76 -0.59 6.75 -24.26
C TYR A 76 -0.38 8.26 -24.30
#